data_AF-A0ABD3AD00-F1
#
_entry.id   AF-A0ABD3AD00-F1
#
_cell.length_a   1.000
_cell.length_b   1.000
_cell.length_c   1.000
_cell.angle_alpha   90.00
_cell.angle_beta   90.00
_cell.angle_gamma   90.00
#
_symmetry.space_group_name_H-M   'P 1'
#
loop_
_entity.id
_entity.type
_entity.pdbx_description
1 polymer ?
#
loop_
_entity_poly.entity_id
_entity_poly.type
_entity_poly.pdbx_seq_one_letter_code
_entity_poly.pdbx_strand_id
1 'polypeptide(L)'
;MSSSLHKIMRSSNPSKMLTNSLQIAIHELENVTSITRNLILESHNSQGDEALKDCEILFDESRSLLGKSLSLIMVDHGKSEVDLISKDIKAREKMKENMSNARDNMKSCQNGLRGIYYSYLDEVKMKIQVFRMYVDDCL
;
A
#
# COMPACT_ATOMS: atom_id res chain seq x y z
N MET A 1 -10.48 37.80 -10.69
CA MET A 1 -9.63 37.01 -9.77
C MET A 1 -9.81 35.53 -10.09
N SER A 2 -8.96 34.94 -10.94
CA SER A 2 -9.02 33.50 -11.25
C SER A 2 -7.69 32.98 -11.82
N SER A 3 -6.56 33.23 -11.14
CA SER A 3 -5.25 32.73 -11.59
C SER A 3 -4.54 31.82 -10.60
N SER A 4 -5.10 31.58 -9.41
CA SER A 4 -4.42 30.78 -8.37
C SER A 4 -4.83 29.31 -8.40
N LEU A 5 -6.08 28.97 -8.73
CA LEU A 5 -6.53 27.57 -8.79
C LEU A 5 -5.91 26.80 -9.96
N HIS A 6 -5.82 27.43 -11.14
CA HIS A 6 -5.21 26.83 -12.34
C HIS A 6 -3.69 26.62 -12.21
N LYS A 7 -3.03 27.36 -11.31
CA LYS A 7 -1.58 27.25 -11.08
C LYS A 7 -1.24 26.12 -10.11
N ILE A 8 -2.11 25.85 -9.14
CA ILE A 8 -1.96 24.74 -8.18
C ILE A 8 -2.15 23.40 -8.92
N MET A 9 -3.19 23.29 -9.76
CA MET A 9 -3.46 22.08 -10.57
C MET A 9 -2.39 21.78 -11.64
N ARG A 10 -1.60 22.78 -12.08
CA ARG A 10 -0.45 22.58 -12.98
C ARG A 10 0.88 22.33 -12.26
N SER A 11 0.91 22.42 -10.93
CA SER A 11 2.15 22.34 -10.13
C SER A 11 2.38 21.00 -9.42
N SER A 12 1.41 20.10 -9.46
CA SER A 12 1.57 18.76 -8.89
C SER A 12 2.22 17.83 -9.93
N ASN A 13 3.54 17.63 -9.81
CA ASN A 13 4.25 16.59 -10.54
C ASN A 13 3.58 15.23 -10.22
N PRO A 14 2.92 14.55 -11.18
CA PRO A 14 2.19 13.31 -10.92
C PRO A 14 3.05 12.23 -10.27
N SER A 15 4.34 12.16 -10.62
CA SER A 15 5.28 11.25 -9.99
C SER A 15 5.50 11.58 -8.52
N LYS A 16 5.56 12.86 -8.15
CA LYS A 16 5.69 13.29 -6.75
C LYS A 16 4.42 12.99 -5.94
N MET A 17 3.24 13.16 -6.54
CA MET A 17 1.98 12.76 -5.89
C MET A 17 1.95 11.25 -5.64
N LEU A 18 2.28 10.44 -6.66
CA LEU A 18 2.32 8.99 -6.54
C LEU A 18 3.34 8.53 -5.49
N THR A 19 4.55 9.11 -5.47
CA THR A 19 5.56 8.84 -4.43
C THR A 19 5.01 9.12 -3.04
N ASN A 20 4.38 10.28 -2.83
CA ASN A 20 3.82 10.64 -1.53
C ASN A 20 2.70 9.67 -1.11
N SER A 21 1.78 9.32 -2.01
CA SER A 21 0.70 8.38 -1.72
C SER A 21 1.23 6.99 -1.36
N LEU A 22 2.23 6.49 -2.10
CA LEU A 22 2.89 5.22 -1.79
C LEU A 22 3.59 5.23 -0.43
N GLN A 23 4.25 6.34 -0.08
CA GLN A 23 4.88 6.49 1.24
C GLN A 23 3.85 6.49 2.38
N ILE A 24 2.70 7.15 2.19
CA ILE A 24 1.59 7.13 3.15
C ILE A 24 1.05 5.70 3.30
N ALA A 25 0.83 4.98 2.19
CA ALA A 25 0.36 3.61 2.23
C ALA A 25 1.34 2.68 2.98
N ILE A 26 2.66 2.83 2.76
CA ILE A 26 3.68 2.09 3.51
C ILE A 26 3.60 2.42 5.00
N HIS A 27 3.46 3.69 5.37
CA HIS A 27 3.38 4.09 6.77
C HIS A 27 2.13 3.52 7.47
N GLU A 28 0.97 3.55 6.82
CA GLU A 28 -0.25 2.92 7.38
C GLU A 28 -0.08 1.40 7.53
N LEU A 29 0.67 0.77 6.62
CA LEU A 29 0.97 -0.67 6.70
C LEU A 29 1.90 -1.01 7.87
N GLU A 30 2.87 -0.15 8.16
CA GLU A 30 3.72 -0.27 9.35
C GLU A 30 2.93 -0.10 10.64
N ASN A 31 2.01 0.88 10.67
CA ASN A 31 1.13 1.12 11.81
C ASN A 31 0.23 -0.10 12.08
N VAL A 32 -0.44 -0.67 11.06
CA VAL A 32 -1.27 -1.86 11.26
C VAL A 32 -0.44 -3.09 11.65
N THR A 33 0.77 -3.22 11.13
CA THR A 33 1.70 -4.29 11.53
C THR A 33 2.06 -4.18 13.01
N SER A 34 2.36 -2.97 13.50
CA SER A 34 2.65 -2.74 14.91
C SER A 34 1.44 -3.07 15.81
N ILE A 35 0.24 -2.65 15.41
CA ILE A 35 -1.00 -2.96 16.14
C ILE A 35 -1.20 -4.48 16.22
N THR A 36 -1.10 -5.16 15.08
CA THR A 36 -1.23 -6.62 14.99
C THR A 36 -0.25 -7.34 15.91
N ARG A 37 1.02 -6.93 15.94
CA ARG A 37 2.04 -7.50 16.84
C ARG A 37 1.67 -7.34 18.31
N ASN A 38 1.23 -6.14 18.69
CA ASN A 38 0.81 -5.89 20.07
C ASN A 38 -0.39 -6.76 20.46
N LEU A 39 -1.38 -6.88 19.56
CA LEU A 39 -2.54 -7.73 19.77
C LEU A 39 -2.16 -9.19 19.95
N ILE A 40 -1.23 -9.73 19.16
CA ILE A 40 -0.74 -11.12 19.32
C ILE A 40 -0.08 -11.32 20.70
N LEU A 41 0.63 -10.32 21.22
CA LEU A 41 1.30 -10.41 22.52
C LEU A 41 0.33 -10.32 23.70
N GLU A 42 -0.72 -9.51 23.58
CA GLU A 42 -1.71 -9.24 24.63
C GLU A 42 -2.86 -10.26 24.63
N SER A 43 -3.10 -10.88 23.49
CA SER A 43 -4.13 -11.89 23.28
C SER A 43 -3.84 -13.19 24.03
N HIS A 44 -4.92 -13.89 24.41
CA HIS A 44 -4.87 -15.26 24.92
C HIS A 44 -5.67 -16.20 24.00
N ASN A 45 -5.80 -15.83 22.72
CA ASN A 45 -6.61 -16.55 21.76
C ASN A 45 -5.77 -17.13 20.62
N SER A 46 -5.53 -18.44 20.68
CA SER A 46 -4.68 -19.12 19.70
C SER A 46 -5.17 -18.98 18.25
N GLN A 47 -6.49 -18.98 18.03
CA GLN A 47 -7.07 -18.88 16.68
C GLN A 47 -6.92 -17.46 16.10
N GLY A 48 -7.19 -16.43 16.90
CA GLY A 48 -6.99 -15.04 16.51
C GLY A 48 -5.52 -14.71 16.26
N ASP A 49 -4.63 -15.25 17.09
CA ASP A 49 -3.18 -15.03 16.98
C ASP A 49 -2.59 -15.65 15.73
N GLU A 50 -3.03 -16.86 15.37
CA GLU A 50 -2.61 -17.52 14.14
C GLU A 50 -3.05 -16.72 12.91
N ALA A 51 -4.32 -16.31 12.86
CA ALA A 51 -4.83 -15.49 11.77
C ALA A 51 -4.15 -14.12 11.68
N LEU A 52 -3.77 -13.52 12.82
CA LEU A 52 -3.01 -12.28 12.85
C LEU A 52 -1.57 -12.47 12.36
N LYS A 53 -0.92 -13.60 12.65
CA LYS A 53 0.41 -13.92 12.10
C LYS A 53 0.38 -14.14 10.59
N ASP A 54 -0.65 -14.79 10.08
CA ASP A 54 -0.86 -14.91 8.63
C ASP A 54 -1.02 -13.52 7.97
N CYS A 55 -1.74 -12.61 8.64
CA CYS A 55 -1.85 -11.23 8.22
C CYS A 55 -0.50 -10.49 8.23
N GLU A 56 0.37 -10.70 9.22
CA GLU A 56 1.70 -10.08 9.25
C GLU A 56 2.55 -10.45 8.02
N ILE A 57 2.51 -11.72 7.59
CA ILE A 57 3.22 -12.17 6.38
C ILE A 57 2.72 -11.38 5.17
N LEU A 58 1.40 -11.25 5.03
CA LEU A 58 0.77 -10.49 3.94
C LEU A 58 1.10 -8.99 4.01
N PHE A 59 1.26 -8.43 5.21
CA PHE A 59 1.68 -7.04 5.41
C PHE A 59 3.12 -6.84 4.95
N ASP A 60 4.04 -7.72 5.35
CA ASP A 60 5.44 -7.62 4.94
C ASP A 60 5.63 -7.78 3.42
N GLU A 61 4.90 -8.71 2.81
CA GLU A 61 4.87 -8.87 1.34
C GLU A 61 4.34 -7.61 0.64
N SER A 62 3.25 -7.04 1.15
CA SER A 62 2.64 -5.82 0.59
C SER A 62 3.58 -4.64 0.69
N ARG A 63 4.28 -4.49 1.82
CA ARG A 63 5.30 -3.45 2.00
C ARG A 63 6.44 -3.60 1.00
N SER A 64 6.90 -4.83 0.77
CA SER A 64 7.92 -5.12 -0.24
C SER A 64 7.49 -4.73 -1.65
N LEU A 65 6.23 -5.02 -2.02
CA LEU A 65 5.65 -4.64 -3.32
C LEU A 65 5.54 -3.12 -3.49
N LEU A 66 5.08 -2.40 -2.46
CA LEU A 66 5.02 -0.93 -2.49
C LEU A 66 6.42 -0.31 -2.57
N GLY A 67 7.40 -0.84 -1.82
CA GLY A 67 8.80 -0.41 -1.89
C GLY A 67 9.42 -0.63 -3.28
N LYS A 68 9.15 -1.77 -3.92
CA LYS A 68 9.54 -2.01 -5.32
C LYS A 68 8.91 -1.00 -6.27
N SER A 69 7.68 -0.58 -6.01
CA SER A 69 6.99 0.44 -6.82
C SER A 69 7.63 1.81 -6.69
N LEU A 70 8.02 2.21 -5.47
CA LEU A 70 8.79 3.44 -5.25
C LEU A 70 10.11 3.46 -6.04
N SER A 71 10.85 2.35 -6.04
CA SER A 71 12.10 2.24 -6.79
C SER A 71 11.93 2.37 -8.31
N LEU A 72 10.73 2.06 -8.84
CA LEU A 72 10.41 2.23 -10.26
C LEU A 72 10.14 3.70 -10.64
N ILE A 73 9.73 4.55 -9.68
CA ILE A 73 9.49 5.99 -9.92
C ILE A 73 10.82 6.76 -10.02
N MET A 74 11.90 6.26 -9.42
CA MET A 74 13.18 6.95 -9.31
C MET A 74 14.13 6.79 -10.52
N VAL A 75 13.63 6.30 -11.66
CA VAL A 75 14.45 6.06 -12.86
C VAL A 75 14.20 7.16 -13.91
N ASP A 76 15.14 8.08 -14.12
CA ASP A 76 16.03 8.08 -15.31
C ASP A 76 16.95 9.31 -15.42
N HIS A 77 18.22 9.09 -15.80
CA HIS A 77 19.10 10.08 -16.44
C HIS A 77 20.03 9.36 -17.43
N GLY A 78 19.75 9.43 -18.74
CA GLY A 78 20.77 9.20 -19.79
C GLY A 78 20.43 8.32 -21.02
N LYS A 79 19.17 8.04 -21.35
CA LYS A 79 18.80 7.15 -22.50
C LYS A 79 18.01 7.87 -23.61
N SER A 80 17.94 7.24 -24.79
CA SER A 80 17.23 7.76 -25.97
C SER A 80 15.72 7.86 -25.72
N GLU A 81 15.05 8.85 -26.32
CA GLU A 81 13.64 9.18 -26.07
C GLU A 81 12.66 7.99 -26.25
N VAL A 82 12.93 7.10 -27.22
CA VAL A 82 12.11 5.90 -27.47
C VAL A 82 12.33 4.82 -26.39
N ASP A 83 13.56 4.66 -25.91
CA ASP A 83 13.87 3.73 -24.82
C ASP A 83 13.27 4.21 -23.48
N LEU A 84 13.18 5.54 -23.30
CA LEU A 84 12.54 6.16 -22.14
C LEU A 84 11.04 5.84 -22.11
N ILE A 85 10.32 5.98 -23.23
CA ILE A 85 8.88 5.73 -23.31
C ILE A 85 8.53 4.26 -23.04
N SER A 86 9.24 3.32 -23.67
CA SER A 86 8.97 1.88 -23.48
C SER A 86 9.23 1.42 -22.04
N LYS A 87 10.27 1.97 -21.40
CA LYS A 87 10.57 1.68 -19.99
C LYS A 87 9.59 2.32 -19.04
N ASP A 88 9.15 3.54 -19.30
CA ASP A 88 8.13 4.21 -18.49
C ASP A 88 6.82 3.41 -18.50
N ILE A 89 6.38 2.92 -19.66
CA ILE A 89 5.19 2.07 -19.77
C ILE A 89 5.35 0.78 -18.95
N LYS A 90 6.47 0.06 -19.10
CA LYS A 90 6.72 -1.18 -18.34
C LYS A 90 6.82 -0.92 -16.83
N ALA A 91 7.43 0.19 -16.43
CA ALA A 91 7.52 0.59 -15.03
C ALA A 91 6.12 0.87 -14.46
N ARG A 92 5.27 1.60 -15.18
CA ARG A 92 3.87 1.86 -14.78
C ARG A 92 3.05 0.59 -14.65
N GLU A 93 3.12 -0.31 -15.63
CA GLU A 93 2.40 -1.58 -15.55
C GLU A 93 2.90 -2.44 -14.39
N LYS A 94 4.21 -2.46 -14.13
CA LYS A 94 4.74 -3.19 -12.97
C LYS A 94 4.35 -2.56 -11.63
N MET A 95 4.28 -1.24 -11.54
CA MET A 95 3.75 -0.55 -10.36
C MET A 95 2.28 -0.90 -10.12
N LYS A 96 1.44 -0.87 -11.16
CA LYS A 96 0.03 -1.28 -11.04
C LYS A 96 -0.11 -2.72 -10.58
N GLU A 97 0.70 -3.64 -11.11
CA GLU A 97 0.73 -5.04 -10.69
C GLU A 97 1.11 -5.15 -9.21
N ASN A 98 2.20 -4.50 -8.78
CA ASN A 98 2.63 -4.52 -7.39
C ASN A 98 1.58 -3.94 -6.43
N MET A 99 0.96 -2.82 -6.79
CA MET A 99 -0.10 -2.17 -6.00
C MET A 99 -1.36 -3.05 -5.93
N SER A 100 -1.76 -3.64 -7.05
CA SER A 100 -2.91 -4.57 -7.09
C SER A 100 -2.66 -5.80 -6.20
N ASN A 101 -1.48 -6.38 -6.27
CA ASN A 101 -1.10 -7.51 -5.42
C ASN A 101 -1.06 -7.13 -3.93
N ALA A 102 -0.53 -5.96 -3.58
CA ALA A 102 -0.54 -5.46 -2.20
C ALA A 102 -1.97 -5.27 -1.66
N ARG A 103 -2.87 -4.72 -2.49
CA ARG A 103 -4.30 -4.61 -2.16
C ARG A 103 -4.95 -5.99 -1.98
N ASP A 104 -4.62 -6.95 -2.83
CA ASP A 104 -5.20 -8.28 -2.78
C ASP A 104 -4.68 -9.08 -1.57
N ASN A 105 -3.42 -8.89 -1.16
CA ASN A 105 -2.89 -9.38 0.10
C ASN A 105 -3.69 -8.85 1.30
N MET A 106 -3.99 -7.56 1.32
CA MET A 106 -4.84 -6.96 2.36
C MET A 106 -6.25 -7.56 2.37
N LYS A 107 -6.83 -7.80 1.19
CA LYS A 107 -8.13 -8.46 1.06
C LYS A 107 -8.09 -9.90 1.58
N SER A 108 -7.01 -10.64 1.30
CA SER A 108 -6.79 -12.00 1.79
C SER A 108 -6.70 -12.04 3.32
N CYS A 109 -5.96 -11.13 3.93
CA CYS A 109 -5.92 -10.97 5.39
C CYS A 109 -7.32 -10.67 5.95
N GLN A 110 -8.04 -9.70 5.39
CA GLN A 110 -9.40 -9.37 5.83
C GLN A 110 -10.36 -10.57 5.75
N ASN A 111 -10.24 -11.40 4.70
CA ASN A 111 -11.01 -12.62 4.55
C ASN A 111 -10.64 -13.68 5.60
N GLY A 112 -9.35 -13.84 5.92
CA GLY A 112 -8.87 -14.73 6.99
C GLY A 112 -9.46 -14.36 8.36
N LEU A 113 -9.68 -13.06 8.60
CA LEU A 113 -10.27 -12.56 9.85
C LEU A 113 -11.82 -12.61 9.89
N ARG A 114 -12.50 -12.92 8.78
CA ARG A 114 -13.98 -12.78 8.65
C ARG A 114 -14.76 -13.78 9.52
N GLY A 115 -14.17 -14.92 9.84
CA GLY A 115 -14.77 -15.96 10.71
C GLY A 115 -14.46 -15.78 12.20
N ILE A 116 -13.70 -14.75 12.57
CA ILE A 116 -13.19 -14.56 13.92
C ILE A 116 -13.85 -13.34 14.54
N TYR A 117 -14.62 -13.57 15.60
CA TYR A 117 -15.48 -12.57 16.25
C TYR A 117 -14.87 -12.10 17.57
N TYR A 118 -13.71 -11.45 17.48
CA TYR A 118 -13.12 -10.74 18.61
C TYR A 118 -13.09 -9.24 18.31
N SER A 119 -13.57 -8.44 19.26
CA SER A 119 -13.65 -6.98 19.13
C SER A 119 -12.28 -6.33 18.89
N TYR A 120 -11.21 -6.90 19.45
CA TYR A 120 -9.85 -6.40 19.24
C TYR A 120 -9.37 -6.53 17.77
N LEU A 121 -9.99 -7.40 16.97
CA LEU A 121 -9.68 -7.55 15.54
C LEU A 121 -10.35 -6.48 14.67
N ASP A 122 -11.32 -5.74 15.19
CA ASP A 122 -12.05 -4.73 14.42
C ASP A 122 -11.14 -3.55 14.05
N GLU A 123 -10.19 -3.19 14.92
CA GLU A 123 -9.19 -2.17 14.63
C GLU A 123 -8.31 -2.57 13.42
N VAL A 124 -7.83 -3.82 13.41
CA VAL A 124 -7.02 -4.36 12.30
C VAL A 124 -7.83 -4.37 11.00
N LYS A 125 -9.08 -4.83 11.04
CA LYS A 125 -9.98 -4.84 9.87
C LYS A 125 -10.22 -3.43 9.31
N MET A 126 -10.42 -2.44 10.17
CA MET A 126 -10.59 -1.05 9.76
C MET A 126 -9.33 -0.48 9.12
N LYS A 127 -8.15 -0.72 9.72
CA LYS A 127 -6.86 -0.25 9.18
C LYS A 127 -6.53 -0.87 7.82
N ILE A 128 -6.82 -2.16 7.65
CA ILE A 128 -6.71 -2.85 6.35
C ILE A 128 -7.59 -2.18 5.29
N GLN A 129 -8.83 -1.81 5.65
CA GLN A 129 -9.73 -1.14 4.72
C GLN A 129 -9.20 0.25 4.32
N VAL A 130 -8.68 1.02 5.28
CA VAL A 130 -8.07 2.33 5.00
C VAL A 130 -6.87 2.20 4.07
N PHE A 131 -5.97 1.25 4.31
CA PHE A 131 -4.84 0.98 3.40
C PHE A 131 -5.33 0.68 1.99
N ARG A 132 -6.34 -0.18 1.84
CA ARG A 132 -6.88 -0.56 0.53
C ARG A 132 -7.42 0.66 -0.23
N MET A 133 -8.08 1.59 0.45
CA MET A 133 -8.53 2.85 -0.17
C MET A 133 -7.37 3.67 -0.70
N TYR A 134 -6.29 3.83 0.07
CA TYR A 134 -5.11 4.57 -0.41
C TYR A 134 -4.44 3.92 -1.61
N VAL A 135 -4.38 2.58 -1.65
CA VAL A 135 -3.82 1.86 -2.80
C VAL A 135 -4.74 1.93 -4.02
N ASP A 136 -6.05 1.87 -3.83
CA ASP A 136 -7.03 2.03 -4.92
C ASP A 136 -6.96 3.44 -5.53
N ASP A 137 -6.71 4.48 -4.73
CA ASP A 137 -6.49 5.85 -5.22
C ASP A 137 -5.19 6.01 -6.04
N CYS A 138 -4.28 5.03 -5.98
CA CYS A 138 -3.02 5.02 -6.74
C CYS A 138 -3.10 4.26 -8.07
N LEU A 139 -4.16 3.48 -8.30
CA LEU A 139 -4.37 2.64 -9.49
C LEU A 139 -5.10 3.40 -10.62
#